data_AF-A0A2V9FPB1-F1
#
_entry.id   AF-A0A2V9FPB1-F1
#
_cell.length_a   1.000
_cell.length_b   1.000
_cell.length_c   1.000
_cell.angle_alpha   90.00
_cell.angle_beta   90.00
_cell.angle_gamma   90.00
#
_symmetry.space_group_name_H-M   'P 1'
#
loop_
_entity.id
_entity.type
_entity.pdbx_description
1 polymer ?
#
loop_
_entity_poly.entity_id
_entity_poly.type
_entity_poly.pdbx_seq_one_letter_code
_entity_poly.pdbx_strand_id
1 'polypeptide(L)'
;MPTTAKQDYYELLGVPRKAGAKDIRAAFRKLARKYHPDLNPGDKSAEEKFKQLQEAYDVLSDSKKRQMYDQYGFYSDNLPPGGAGSHGG
;
A
#
# COMPACT_ATOMS: atom_id res chain seq x y z
N MET A 1 -21.13 -5.46 -5.06
CA MET A 1 -21.11 -4.43 -4.01
C MET A 1 -19.84 -3.61 -4.22
N PRO A 2 -19.90 -2.37 -4.73
CA PRO A 2 -18.73 -1.54 -4.95
C PRO A 2 -18.61 -0.52 -3.82
N THR A 3 -17.68 -0.72 -2.88
CA THR A 3 -17.42 0.27 -1.83
C THR A 3 -16.28 1.18 -2.25
N THR A 4 -16.67 2.31 -2.83
CA THR A 4 -16.05 3.64 -2.79
C THR A 4 -14.61 3.75 -2.25
N ALA A 5 -13.67 3.92 -3.20
CA ALA A 5 -12.63 4.96 -3.23
C ALA A 5 -11.70 5.14 -2.00
N LYS A 6 -11.14 4.06 -1.49
CA LYS A 6 -9.77 4.05 -0.95
C LYS A 6 -9.01 3.04 -1.81
N GLN A 7 -7.97 3.48 -2.51
CA GLN A 7 -7.24 2.62 -3.45
C GLN A 7 -6.91 1.28 -2.77
N ASP A 8 -7.53 0.21 -3.24
CA ASP A 8 -7.30 -1.12 -2.72
C ASP A 8 -5.82 -1.44 -2.94
N TYR A 9 -5.06 -1.70 -1.87
CA TYR A 9 -3.63 -2.02 -1.99
C TYR A 9 -3.39 -3.23 -2.91
N TYR A 10 -4.36 -4.15 -2.95
CA TYR A 10 -4.40 -5.28 -3.86
C TYR A 10 -4.51 -4.83 -5.33
N GLU A 11 -5.38 -3.86 -5.64
CA GLU A 11 -5.52 -3.31 -6.98
C GLU A 11 -4.29 -2.47 -7.39
N LEU A 12 -3.71 -1.71 -6.46
CA LEU A 12 -2.46 -0.96 -6.66
C LEU A 12 -1.31 -1.89 -7.08
N LEU A 13 -1.17 -3.02 -6.39
CA LEU A 13 -0.18 -4.04 -6.72
C LEU A 13 -0.61 -4.92 -7.91
N GLY A 14 -1.86 -4.82 -8.37
CA GLY A 14 -2.42 -5.66 -9.43
C GLY A 14 -2.50 -7.14 -9.03
N VAL A 15 -2.68 -7.43 -7.75
CA VAL A 15 -2.78 -8.79 -7.20
C VAL A 15 -4.18 -9.05 -6.66
N PRO A 16 -4.67 -10.30 -6.69
CA PRO A 16 -5.96 -10.62 -6.09
C PRO A 16 -5.90 -10.50 -4.56
N ARG A 17 -7.04 -10.21 -3.90
CA ARG A 17 -7.16 -10.19 -2.42
C ARG A 17 -6.75 -11.49 -1.72
N LYS A 18 -6.74 -12.59 -2.46
CA LYS A 18 -6.32 -13.94 -2.05
C LYS A 18 -4.85 -14.24 -2.35
N ALA A 19 -4.09 -13.27 -2.86
CA ALA A 19 -2.66 -13.39 -3.12
C ALA A 19 -1.88 -13.69 -1.83
N GLY A 20 -0.89 -14.56 -1.93
CA GLY A 20 0.04 -14.82 -0.85
C GLY A 20 1.10 -13.72 -0.75
N ALA A 21 1.82 -13.64 0.37
CA ALA A 21 2.90 -12.67 0.55
C ALA A 21 3.98 -12.77 -0.54
N LYS A 22 4.19 -13.98 -1.09
CA LYS A 22 5.11 -14.22 -2.21
C LYS A 22 4.67 -13.50 -3.49
N ASP A 23 3.38 -13.55 -3.81
CA ASP A 23 2.81 -12.92 -5.01
C ASP A 23 2.81 -11.40 -4.88
N ILE A 24 2.40 -10.90 -3.70
CA ILE A 24 2.45 -9.48 -3.32
C ILE A 24 3.88 -8.95 -3.49
N ARG A 25 4.89 -9.66 -2.97
CA ARG A 25 6.31 -9.28 -3.11
C ARG A 25 6.78 -9.34 -4.56
N ALA A 26 6.33 -10.32 -5.34
CA ALA A 26 6.70 -10.45 -6.74
C ALA A 26 6.11 -9.31 -7.59
N ALA A 27 4.85 -8.95 -7.36
CA ALA A 27 4.18 -7.85 -8.04
C ALA A 27 4.78 -6.50 -7.65
N PHE A 28 5.00 -6.25 -6.36
CA PHE A 28 5.68 -5.05 -5.86
C PHE A 28 7.04 -4.88 -6.54
N ARG A 29 7.90 -5.91 -6.58
CA ARG A 29 9.22 -5.80 -7.24
C ARG A 29 9.13 -5.43 -8.72
N LYS A 30 8.12 -5.93 -9.45
CA LYS A 30 7.92 -5.59 -10.87
C LYS A 30 7.53 -4.12 -11.03
N LEU A 31 6.58 -3.66 -10.22
CA LEU A 31 6.06 -2.29 -10.28
C LEU A 31 7.08 -1.28 -9.72
N ALA A 32 7.77 -1.63 -8.64
CA ALA A 32 8.84 -0.83 -8.03
C ALA A 32 9.99 -0.56 -9.01
N ARG A 33 10.38 -1.55 -9.83
CA ARG A 33 11.36 -1.31 -10.91
C ARG A 33 10.78 -0.44 -12.01
N LYS A 34 9.52 -0.64 -12.39
CA LYS A 34 8.85 0.16 -13.43
C LYS A 34 8.75 1.65 -13.04
N TYR A 35 8.44 1.95 -11.78
CA TYR A 35 8.28 3.29 -11.25
C TYR A 35 9.49 3.75 -10.39
N HIS A 36 10.63 3.08 -10.51
CA HIS A 36 11.80 3.40 -9.69
C HIS A 36 12.29 4.81 -10.02
N PRO A 37 12.67 5.65 -9.04
CA PRO A 37 13.18 7.00 -9.29
C PRO A 37 14.49 7.00 -10.09
N ASP A 38 15.30 5.96 -9.97
CA ASP A 38 16.54 5.78 -10.77
C ASP A 38 16.23 5.58 -12.27
N LEU A 39 15.12 4.92 -12.59
CA LEU A 39 14.69 4.65 -13.97
C LEU A 39 13.77 5.75 -14.51
N ASN A 40 13.13 6.53 -13.62
CA ASN A 40 12.23 7.63 -13.95
C ASN A 40 12.64 8.91 -13.20
N PRO A 41 13.86 9.42 -13.42
CA PRO A 41 14.33 10.60 -12.71
C PRO A 41 13.46 11.81 -13.06
N GLY A 42 12.90 12.45 -12.03
CA GLY A 42 12.07 13.65 -12.18
C GLY A 42 10.59 13.40 -12.50
N ASP A 43 10.15 12.14 -12.61
CA ASP A 43 8.74 11.81 -12.80
C ASP A 43 8.00 11.76 -11.45
N LYS A 44 7.29 12.86 -11.13
CA LYS A 44 6.48 12.97 -9.91
C LYS A 44 5.38 11.92 -9.84
N SER A 45 4.81 11.51 -10.98
CA SER A 45 3.78 10.49 -11.02
C SER A 45 4.35 9.09 -10.74
N ALA A 46 5.58 8.82 -11.18
CA ALA A 46 6.29 7.60 -10.81
C ALA A 46 6.61 7.57 -9.31
N GLU A 47 7.07 8.69 -8.74
CA GLU A 47 7.35 8.81 -7.30
C GLU A 47 6.10 8.59 -6.44
N GLU A 48 4.98 9.20 -6.82
CA GLU A 48 3.70 9.06 -6.10
C GLU A 48 3.18 7.62 -6.16
N LYS A 49 3.23 6.98 -7.34
CA LYS A 49 2.91 5.56 -7.48
C LYS A 49 3.86 4.68 -6.68
N PHE A 50 5.16 4.97 -6.68
CA PHE A 50 6.15 4.21 -5.92
C PHE A 50 5.84 4.24 -4.42
N LYS A 51 5.49 5.42 -3.88
CA LYS A 51 5.05 5.56 -2.49
C LYS A 51 3.81 4.72 -2.19
N GLN A 52 2.78 4.80 -3.05
CA GLN A 52 1.55 4.00 -2.91
C GLN A 52 1.83 2.48 -2.96
N LEU A 53 2.71 2.04 -3.86
CA LEU A 53 3.11 0.64 -3.98
C LEU A 53 3.89 0.16 -2.76
N GLN A 54 4.74 1.02 -2.21
CA GLN A 54 5.53 0.71 -1.01
C GLN A 54 4.63 0.58 0.21
N GLU A 55 3.67 1.49 0.39
CA GLU A 55 2.65 1.41 1.44
C GLU A 55 1.81 0.15 1.30
N ALA A 56 1.31 -0.14 0.10
CA ALA A 56 0.57 -1.35 -0.20
C ALA A 56 1.35 -2.62 0.15
N TYR A 57 2.64 -2.65 -0.21
CA TYR A 57 3.51 -3.78 0.10
C TYR A 57 3.75 -3.91 1.61
N ASP A 58 4.00 -2.82 2.32
CA ASP A 58 4.25 -2.86 3.77
C ASP A 58 3.04 -3.41 4.54
N VAL A 59 1.83 -2.97 4.16
CA VAL A 59 0.59 -3.45 4.78
C VAL A 59 0.28 -4.90 4.42
N LEU A 60 0.40 -5.28 3.14
CA LEU A 60 -0.01 -6.59 2.67
C LEU A 60 1.05 -7.69 2.88
N SER A 61 2.32 -7.31 3.04
CA SER A 61 3.41 -8.26 3.29
C SER A 61 3.44 -8.73 4.75
N ASP A 62 3.01 -7.91 5.69
CA ASP A 62 2.87 -8.27 7.10
C ASP A 62 1.48 -8.87 7.35
N SER A 63 1.44 -10.10 7.84
CA SER A 63 0.17 -10.79 8.14
C SER A 63 -0.65 -10.05 9.20
N LYS A 64 -0.02 -9.38 10.16
CA LYS A 64 -0.69 -8.61 11.20
C LYS A 64 -1.27 -7.31 10.63
N LYS A 65 -0.50 -6.56 9.84
CA LYS A 65 -1.01 -5.33 9.19
C LYS A 65 -2.11 -5.65 8.17
N ARG A 66 -1.96 -6.74 7.42
CA ARG A 66 -2.99 -7.24 6.50
C ARG A 66 -4.27 -7.62 7.23
N GLN A 67 -4.17 -8.33 8.35
CA GLN A 67 -5.36 -8.62 9.17
C GLN A 67 -6.04 -7.33 9.65
N MET A 68 -5.28 -6.33 10.09
CA MET A 68 -5.84 -5.03 10.46
C MET A 68 -6.49 -4.33 9.27
N TYR A 69 -5.85 -4.35 8.10
CA TYR A 69 -6.41 -3.79 6.87
C TYR A 69 -7.70 -4.49 6.43
N ASP A 70 -7.71 -5.83 6.47
CA ASP A 70 -8.88 -6.63 6.10
C ASP A 70 -10.01 -6.49 7.14
N GLN A 71 -9.69 -6.24 8.42
CA GLN A 71 -10.67 -6.07 9.51
C GLN A 71 -11.24 -4.64 9.60
N TYR A 72 -10.41 -3.61 9.37
CA TYR A 72 -10.79 -2.21 9.53
C TYR A 72 -10.99 -1.48 8.18
N GLY A 73 -10.65 -2.10 7.05
CA GLY A 73 -10.82 -1.55 5.71
C GLY A 73 -9.88 -0.39 5.35
N PHE A 74 -8.92 -0.06 6.23
CA PHE A 74 -7.93 0.99 6.01
C PHE A 74 -6.72 0.78 6.93
N TYR A 75 -5.53 1.00 6.41
CA TYR A 75 -4.31 1.17 7.20
C TYR A 75 -3.77 2.55 6.83
N SER A 76 -3.35 3.33 7.81
CA SER A 76 -2.76 4.65 7.58
C SER A 76 -1.57 4.76 8.50
N ASP A 77 -0.42 5.06 7.92
CA ASP A 77 0.80 5.39 8.68
C ASP A 77 0.65 6.72 9.44
N ASN A 78 -0.40 7.51 9.13
CA ASN A 78 -0.80 8.69 9.90
C ASN A 78 -1.67 8.36 11.13
N LEU A 79 -1.98 7.08 11.38
CA LEU A 79 -2.53 6.65 12.64
C LEU A 79 -1.37 6.08 13.47
N PRO A 80 -0.83 6.81 14.46
CA PRO A 80 0.28 6.30 15.25
C PRO A 80 -0.10 4.95 15.86
N PRO A 81 0.78 3.93 15.81
CA PRO A 81 0.50 2.62 16.37
C PRO A 81 0.39 2.74 17.89
N GLY A 82 -0.83 2.96 18.38
CA GLY A 82 -1.17 3.06 19.80
C GLY A 82 -1.44 4.45 20.38
N GLY A 83 -1.78 5.47 19.59
CA GLY A 83 -1.94 6.83 20.12
C GLY A 83 -3.29 7.48 19.83
N ALA A 84 -4.07 7.71 20.88
CA ALA A 84 -5.01 8.83 20.92
C ALA A 84 -4.27 10.12 20.50
N GLY A 85 -4.86 10.88 19.57
CA GLY A 85 -4.19 12.05 19.01
C GLY A 85 -5.09 12.98 18.21
N SER A 86 -6.36 13.15 18.62
CA SER A 86 -7.06 14.39 18.32
C SER A 86 -6.53 15.45 19.28
N HIS A 87 -5.63 16.33 18.83
CA HIS A 87 -5.55 17.70 19.35
C HIS A 87 -5.18 18.63 18.20
N GLY A 88 -6.22 19.18 17.58
CA GLY A 88 -6.12 20.44 16.84
C GLY A 88 -6.03 21.62 17.81
N GLY A 89 -5.42 22.70 17.32
CA GLY A 89 -5.22 23.97 18.00
C GLY A 89 -4.09 24.73 17.35
#